data_AF-A0A1H5V648-F1
#
_entry.id   AF-A0A1H5V648-F1
#
_cell.length_a   1.000
_cell.length_b   1.000
_cell.length_c   1.000
_cell.angle_alpha   90.00
_cell.angle_beta   90.00
_cell.angle_gamma   90.00
#
_symmetry.space_group_name_H-M   'P 1'
#
loop_
_entity.id
_entity.type
_entity.pdbx_description
1 polymer ?
#
loop_
_entity_poly.entity_id
_entity_poly.type
_entity_poly.pdbx_seq_one_letter_code
_entity_poly.pdbx_strand_id
1 'polypeptide(L)' 'MLREYIIDIIKANKGKFLGAFLGLLFSIFVLIIGFFRTIFIVICIYFGYYIGKKIDNNEDLFDFIKNILNNNWK' A
#
# COMPACT_ATOMS: atom_id res chain seq x y z
N MET A 1 -28.28 12.47 19.91
CA MET A 1 -28.50 13.54 18.91
C MET A 1 -27.23 13.82 18.09
N LEU A 2 -26.26 14.62 18.56
CA LEU A 2 -25.10 15.03 17.74
C LEU A 2 -24.18 13.87 17.29
N ARG A 3 -23.94 12.90 18.19
CA ARG A 3 -23.10 11.73 17.90
C ARG A 3 -23.64 10.89 16.75
N GLU A 4 -24.95 10.68 16.69
CA GLU A 4 -25.56 9.83 15.67
C GLU A 4 -25.54 10.49 14.29
N TYR A 5 -25.78 11.80 14.24
CA TYR A 5 -25.65 12.60 13.03
C TYR A 5 -24.23 12.55 12.42
N ILE A 6 -23.19 12.62 13.26
CA ILE A 6 -21.80 12.52 12.82
C ILE A 6 -21.49 11.10 12.29
N ILE A 7 -21.99 10.06 12.97
CA ILE A 7 -21.78 8.66 12.56
C ILE A 7 -22.45 8.38 11.20
N ASP A 8 -23.63 8.92 10.94
CA ASP A 8 -24.31 8.74 9.65
C ASP A 8 -23.59 9.48 8.50
N ILE A 9 -23.04 10.68 8.75
CA ILE A 9 -22.22 11.39 7.74
C ILE A 9 -20.93 10.61 7.43
N ILE A 10 -20.27 10.06 8.46
CA ILE A 10 -19.08 9.24 8.28
C ILE A 10 -19.44 7.94 7.55
N LYS A 11 -20.57 7.30 7.86
CA LYS A 11 -21.06 6.11 7.15
C LYS A 11 -21.40 6.39 5.69
N ALA A 12 -22.00 7.53 5.39
CA ALA A 12 -22.39 7.91 4.04
C ALA A 12 -21.18 8.21 3.13
N ASN A 13 -20.04 8.65 3.69
CA ASN A 13 -18.85 9.03 2.93
C ASN A 13 -17.55 8.40 3.48
N LYS A 14 -17.59 7.13 3.90
CA LYS A 14 -16.44 6.43 4.51
C LYS A 14 -15.16 6.57 3.70
N GLY A 15 -15.24 6.44 2.38
CA GLY A 15 -14.07 6.54 1.49
C GLY A 15 -13.42 7.91 1.49
N LYS A 16 -14.20 9.00 1.50
CA LYS A 16 -13.68 10.38 1.52
C LYS A 16 -13.01 10.69 2.85
N PHE A 17 -13.61 10.24 3.95
CA PHE A 17 -13.05 10.44 5.29
C PHE A 17 -11.75 9.63 5.48
N LEU A 18 -11.73 8.37 5.05
CA LEU A 18 -10.50 7.55 5.08
C LEU A 18 -9.40 8.16 4.22
N GLY A 19 -9.72 8.61 3.01
CA GLY A 19 -8.75 9.23 2.10
C GLY A 19 -8.17 10.52 2.69
N ALA A 20 -9.00 11.38 3.25
CA ALA A 20 -8.56 12.60 3.93
C ALA A 20 -7.68 12.30 5.15
N PHE A 21 -8.08 11.32 5.97
CA PHE A 21 -7.32 10.92 7.15
C PHE A 21 -5.95 10.31 6.79
N LEU A 22 -5.92 9.43 5.79
CA LEU A 22 -4.69 8.84 5.26
C LEU A 22 -3.77 9.89 4.64
N GLY A 23 -4.33 10.83 3.87
CA GLY A 23 -3.57 11.92 3.26
C GLY A 23 -2.95 12.85 4.30
N LEU A 24 -3.68 13.17 5.37
CA LEU A 24 -3.19 14.00 6.47
C LEU A 24 -2.06 13.30 7.22
N LEU A 25 -2.22 12.02 7.53
CA LEU A 25 -1.18 11.21 8.16
C LEU A 25 0.07 11.11 7.29
N PHE A 26 -0.10 10.86 5.99
CA PHE A 26 1.01 10.80 5.04
C PHE A 26 1.78 12.12 4.96
N SER A 27 1.06 13.25 4.89
CA SER A 27 1.67 14.58 4.82
C SER A 27 2.47 14.92 6.08
N ILE A 28 1.98 14.53 7.27
CA ILE A 28 2.72 14.66 8.54
C ILE A 28 4.02 13.85 8.52
N PHE A 29 3.99 12.62 8.01
CA PHE A 29 5.21 11.80 7.86
C PHE A 29 6.22 12.44 6.90
N VAL A 30 5.75 13.04 5.81
CA VAL A 30 6.58 13.80 4.86
C VAL A 30 7.26 15.00 5.53
N LEU A 31 6.54 15.75 6.37
CA LEU A 31 7.06 16.91 7.08
C LEU A 31 8.11 16.53 8.15
N ILE A 32 7.89 15.46 8.90
CA ILE A 32 8.79 15.05 10.00
C ILE A 32 10.06 14.38 9.47
N ILE A 33 9.91 13.43 8.54
CA ILE A 33 11.01 12.57 8.09
C ILE A 33 11.73 13.19 6.88
N GLY A 34 11.02 13.95 6.04
CA GLY A 34 11.48 14.54 4.79
C GLY A 34 10.95 13.82 3.55
N PHE A 35 10.64 14.58 2.49
CA PHE A 35 9.99 14.11 1.26
C PHE A 35 10.63 12.87 0.63
N PHE A 36 11.96 12.85 0.47
CA PHE A 36 12.67 11.74 -0.17
C PHE A 36 12.62 10.44 0.63
N ARG A 37 12.64 10.55 1.97
CA ARG A 37 12.58 9.38 2.85
C ARG A 37 11.18 8.76 2.83
N THR A 38 10.11 9.57 2.76
CA THR A 38 8.75 9.03 2.64
C THR A 38 8.52 8.32 1.30
N ILE A 39 9.04 8.87 0.20
CA ILE A 39 9.01 8.18 -1.11
C ILE A 39 9.74 6.84 -1.04
N PHE A 40 10.91 6.79 -0.42
CA PHE A 40 11.66 5.54 -0.23
C PHE A 40 10.83 4.50 0.54
N ILE A 41 10.19 4.91 1.64
CA ILE A 41 9.33 4.03 2.43
C ILE A 41 8.13 3.52 1.61
N VAL A 42 7.45 4.39 0.86
CA VAL A 42 6.31 4.00 0.00
C VAL A 42 6.75 2.98 -1.05
N ILE A 43 7.89 3.21 -1.69
CA ILE A 43 8.46 2.29 -2.68
C ILE A 43 8.78 0.95 -2.03
N CYS A 44 9.43 0.94 -0.86
CA CYS A 44 9.71 -0.30 -0.12
C CYS A 44 8.43 -1.06 0.26
N ILE A 45 7.39 -0.36 0.73
CA ILE A 45 6.10 -0.98 1.04
C ILE A 45 5.46 -1.57 -0.22
N TYR A 46 5.48 -0.83 -1.33
CA TYR A 46 4.93 -1.29 -2.60
C TYR A 46 5.65 -2.53 -3.13
N PHE A 47 6.99 -2.52 -3.12
CA PHE A 47 7.80 -3.68 -3.50
C PHE A 47 7.60 -4.84 -2.55
N GLY A 48 7.58 -4.60 -1.23
CA GLY A 48 7.34 -5.64 -0.22
C GLY A 48 5.97 -6.29 -0.39
N TYR A 49 4.93 -5.51 -0.66
CA TYR A 49 3.58 -6.02 -0.94
C TYR A 49 3.54 -6.78 -2.27
N TYR A 50 4.15 -6.25 -3.33
CA TYR A 50 4.19 -6.92 -4.64
C TYR A 50 4.91 -8.27 -4.54
N ILE A 51 6.07 -8.30 -3.89
CA ILE A 51 6.84 -9.53 -3.66
C ILE A 51 6.06 -10.48 -2.74
N GLY A 52 5.53 -9.98 -1.62
CA GLY A 52 4.77 -10.77 -0.64
C GLY A 52 3.51 -11.38 -1.24
N LYS A 53 2.73 -10.63 -2.03
CA LYS A 53 1.55 -11.14 -2.75
C LYS A 53 1.91 -12.26 -3.73
N LYS A 54 3.06 -12.14 -4.38
CA LYS A 54 3.54 -13.14 -5.33
C LYS A 54 4.02 -14.42 -4.61
N ILE A 55 4.54 -14.29 -3.37
CA ILE A 55 4.92 -15.42 -2.47
C ILE A 55 3.69 -16.14 -1.94
N ASP A 56 2.70 -15.38 -1.44
CA ASP A 56 1.49 -15.94 -0.84
C ASP A 56 0.65 -16.75 -1.83
N ASN A 57 0.71 -16.38 -3.11
CA ASN A 57 0.03 -17.09 -4.19
C ASN A 57 0.62 -18.47 -4.54
N ASN A 58 1.78 -18.89 -3.99
CA ASN A 58 2.39 -20.25 -4.04
C ASN A 58 2.34 -21.10 -5.34
N GLU A 59 1.89 -20.57 -6.47
CA GLU A 59 1.79 -21.26 -7.76
C GLU A 59 2.51 -20.46 -8.88
N ASP A 60 2.61 -19.13 -8.80
CA ASP A 60 3.20 -18.34 -9.91
C ASP A 60 4.64 -17.84 -9.69
N LEU A 61 5.10 -17.68 -8.45
CA LEU A 61 6.44 -17.12 -8.22
C LEU A 61 7.56 -18.08 -8.59
N PHE A 62 7.42 -19.33 -8.16
CA PHE A 62 8.41 -20.37 -8.42
C PHE A 62 8.47 -20.66 -9.92
N ASP A 63 7.31 -20.71 -10.60
CA ASP A 63 7.24 -20.91 -12.05
C ASP A 63 7.75 -19.71 -12.84
N PHE A 64 7.51 -18.46 -12.40
CA PHE A 64 8.09 -17.28 -13.05
C PHE A 64 9.61 -17.21 -12.89
N ILE A 65 10.13 -17.50 -11.69
CA ILE A 65 11.59 -17.56 -11.43
C ILE A 65 12.22 -18.71 -12.22
N LYS A 66 11.55 -19.87 -12.26
CA LYS A 66 12.00 -21.03 -13.04
C LYS A 66 12.01 -20.73 -14.53
N ASN A 67 11.01 -20.02 -15.06
CA ASN A 67 11.01 -19.58 -16.46
C ASN A 67 12.12 -18.58 -16.75
N ILE A 68 12.36 -17.58 -15.90
CA ILE A 68 13.47 -16.62 -16.09
C ILE A 68 14.83 -17.32 -16.02
N LEU A 69 15.01 -18.23 -15.06
CA LEU A 69 16.27 -18.97 -14.89
C LEU A 69 16.51 -19.94 -16.05
N ASN A 70 15.45 -20.62 -16.52
CA ASN A 70 15.52 -21.57 -17.63
C ASN A 70 15.75 -20.89 -19.00
N ASN A 71 15.31 -19.64 -19.18
CA ASN A 71 15.44 -18.95 -20.48
C ASN A 71 16.85 -18.38 -20.75
N ASN A 72 17.78 -18.48 -19.80
CA ASN A 72 19.17 -18.01 -19.93
C ASN A 72 20.20 -19.15 -20.03
N TRP A 73 19.78 -20.41 -20.15
CA TRP A 73 20.65 -21.57 -20.34
C TRP A 73 20.40 -22.30 -21.67
N LYS A 74 20.46 -21.55 -22.79
CA LYS A 74 20.64 -22.14 -24.12
C LYS A 74 21.74 -21.41 -24.89
#